data_AF-A0A139MBK1-F1
#
_entry.id   AF-A0A139MBK1-F1
#
_cell.length_a   1.000
_cell.length_b   1.000
_cell.length_c   1.000
_cell.angle_alpha   90.00
_cell.angle_beta   90.00
_cell.angle_gamma   90.00
#
_symmetry.space_group_name_H-M   'P 1'
#
loop_
_entity.id
_entity.type
_entity.pdbx_description
1 polymer ?
#
loop_
_entity_poly.entity_id
_entity_poly.type
_entity_poly.pdbx_seq_one_letter_code
_entity_poly.pdbx_strand_id
1 'polypeptide(L)' 'MIVYGQTENPISPCGACRQVMVEFFEQDLKVTLVAKDKSTVEMTVGELLPYSFTDLN' A
#
# COMPACT_ATOMS: atom_id res chain seq x y z
N MET A 1 5.79 -5.11 4.76
CA MET A 1 6.16 -3.68 4.61
C MET A 1 5.31 -2.85 5.58
N ILE A 2 5.81 -1.75 6.15
CA ILE A 2 5.03 -0.88 7.06
C ILE A 2 5.02 0.54 6.52
N VAL A 3 3.84 1.18 6.48
CA VAL A 3 3.66 2.59 6.14
C VAL A 3 3.02 3.29 7.32
N TYR A 4 3.69 4.32 7.85
CA TYR A 4 3.20 5.12 8.96
C TYR A 4 2.98 6.57 8.53
N GLY A 5 1.93 7.18 9.06
CA GLY A 5 1.73 8.61 8.97
C GLY A 5 0.95 9.16 10.16
N GLN A 6 1.05 10.48 10.35
CA GLN A 6 0.31 11.20 11.38
C GLN A 6 -1.14 11.48 10.95
N THR A 7 -1.88 10.43 10.61
CA THR A 7 -3.29 10.47 10.21
C THR A 7 -4.18 9.91 11.32
N GLU A 8 -5.45 10.31 11.36
CA GLU A 8 -6.41 9.82 12.35
C GLU A 8 -6.79 8.37 12.13
N ASN A 9 -6.88 7.95 10.87
CA ASN A 9 -7.07 6.56 10.46
C ASN A 9 -5.77 6.01 9.87
N PRO A 10 -5.61 4.68 9.73
CA PRO A 10 -4.45 4.08 9.08
C PRO A 10 -4.15 4.74 7.74
N ILE A 11 -2.90 5.16 7.56
CA ILE A 11 -2.54 6.00 6.41
C ILE A 11 -2.76 5.26 5.09
N SER A 12 -3.29 5.95 4.10
CA SER A 12 -3.36 5.46 2.72
C SER A 12 -2.16 5.97 1.92
N PRO A 13 -1.33 5.10 1.31
CA PRO A 13 -0.28 5.51 0.38
C PRO A 13 -0.87 6.26 -0.81
N CYS A 14 -0.16 7.25 -1.35
CA CYS A 14 -0.60 7.97 -2.55
C CYS A 14 -0.48 7.11 -3.81
N GLY A 15 -1.13 7.53 -4.91
CA GLY A 15 -1.15 6.75 -6.16
C GLY A 15 0.24 6.43 -6.73
N ALA A 16 1.18 7.38 -6.67
CA ALA A 16 2.55 7.17 -7.14
C ALA A 16 3.29 6.11 -6.31
N CYS A 17 3.17 6.14 -4.98
CA CYS A 17 3.75 5.11 -4.12
C CYS A 17 3.14 3.73 -4.42
N ARG A 18 1.82 3.66 -4.65
CA ARG A 18 1.14 2.41 -5.01
C ARG A 18 1.63 1.82 -6.32
N GLN A 19 1.85 2.66 -7.33
CA GLN A 19 2.40 2.23 -8.61
C GLN A 19 3.84 1.68 -8.45
N VAL A 20 4.69 2.38 -7.70
CA VAL A 20 6.05 1.88 -7.36
C VAL A 20 5.95 0.56 -6.58
N MET A 21 4.99 0.41 -5.66
CA MET A 21 4.82 -0.85 -4.95
C MET A 21 4.46 -2.01 -5.89
N VAL A 22 3.58 -1.77 -6.86
CA VAL A 22 3.20 -2.77 -7.88
C VAL A 22 4.37 -3.16 -8.78
N GLU A 23 5.22 -2.20 -9.17
CA GLU A 23 6.33 -2.45 -10.10
C GLU A 23 7.48 -3.25 -9.48
N PHE A 24 7.70 -3.10 -8.17
CA PHE A 24 8.90 -3.62 -7.51
C PHE A 24 8.63 -4.72 -6.47
N PHE A 25 7.38 -5.02 -6.14
CA PHE A 25 7.02 -6.02 -5.14
C PHE A 25 5.96 -7.00 -5.62
N GLU A 26 5.96 -8.19 -5.03
CA GLU A 26 4.95 -9.21 -5.30
C GLU A 26 3.56 -8.74 -4.87
N GLN A 27 2.54 -9.13 -5.63
CA GLN A 27 1.16 -8.67 -5.42
C GLN A 27 0.57 -9.15 -4.08
N ASP A 28 1.03 -10.28 -3.55
CA ASP A 28 0.62 -10.86 -2.27
C ASP A 28 1.44 -10.33 -1.07
N LEU A 29 2.44 -9.49 -1.31
CA LEU A 29 3.23 -8.88 -0.24
C LEU A 29 2.31 -8.06 0.68
N LYS A 30 2.36 -8.38 1.98
CA LYS A 30 1.61 -7.69 3.03
C LYS A 30 2.17 -6.30 3.34
N VAL A 31 1.28 -5.32 3.35
CA VAL A 31 1.50 -3.92 3.70
C VAL A 31 0.65 -3.57 4.92
N THR A 32 1.32 -3.22 6.02
CA THR A 32 0.67 -2.75 7.24
C THR A 32 0.62 -1.23 7.22
N LEU A 33 -0.59 -0.69 7.18
CA LEU A 33 -0.88 0.75 7.25
C LEU A 33 -1.10 1.13 8.71
N VAL A 34 -0.43 2.18 9.19
CA VAL A 34 -0.42 2.54 10.62
C VAL A 34 -0.81 4.00 10.81
N ALA A 35 -1.74 4.24 11.73
CA ALA A 35 -2.19 5.58 12.13
C ALA A 35 -1.40 6.15 13.31
N LYS A 36 -1.66 7.42 13.67
CA LYS A 36 -1.04 8.08 14.84
C LYS A 36 -1.34 7.37 16.17
N ASP A 37 -2.52 6.77 16.30
CA ASP A 37 -2.97 6.04 17.49
C ASP A 37 -2.53 4.57 17.51
N LYS A 38 -1.69 4.16 16.55
CA LYS A 38 -1.20 2.80 16.33
C LYS A 38 -2.28 1.81 15.89
N SER A 39 -3.48 2.26 15.54
CA SER A 39 -4.41 1.41 14.79
C SER A 39 -3.80 1.00 13.45
N THR A 40 -4.11 -0.22 13.02
CA THR A 40 -3.50 -0.83 11.84
C THR A 40 -4.53 -1.44 10.92
N VAL A 41 -4.27 -1.36 9.61
CA VAL A 41 -4.95 -2.15 8.59
C VAL A 41 -3.88 -2.89 7.79
N GLU A 42 -4.09 -4.17 7.55
CA GLU A 42 -3.24 -4.97 6.67
C GLU A 42 -3.93 -5.12 5.31
N MET A 43 -3.18 -4.90 4.24
CA MET A 43 -3.60 -5.12 2.86
C MET A 43 -2.44 -5.75 2.09
N THR A 44 -2.70 -6.27 0.90
CA THR A 44 -1.65 -6.68 -0.04
C THR A 44 -1.32 -5.56 -1.04
N VAL A 45 -0.16 -5.66 -1.70
CA VAL A 45 0.21 -4.73 -2.78
C VAL A 45 -0.86 -4.71 -3.89
N GLY A 46 -1.39 -5.87 -4.27
CA GLY A 46 -2.44 -5.96 -5.30
C GLY A 46 -3.78 -5.36 -4.87
N GLU A 47 -4.13 -5.44 -3.58
CA GLU A 47 -5.33 -4.80 -3.04
C GLU A 47 -5.20 -3.27 -2.98
N LEU A 48 -3.98 -2.73 -2.86
CA LEU A 48 -3.74 -1.30 -2.83
C LEU A 48 -3.91 -0.63 -4.21
N LEU A 49 -3.68 -1.36 -5.30
CA LEU A 49 -3.87 -0.85 -6.66
C LEU A 49 -4.42 -1.95 -7.58
N PRO A 50 -5.72 -2.28 -7.47
CA PRO A 50 -6.33 -3.30 -8.31
C PRO A 50 -6.34 -2.86 -9.77
N TYR A 51 -6.23 -3.83 -10.69
CA TYR A 51 -6.14 -3.60 -12.14
C TYR A 51 -4.99 -2.66 -12.54
N SER A 52 -3.91 -2.68 -11.78
CA SER A 52 -2.70 -1.92 -12.08
C SER A 52 -2.09 -2.36 -13.41
N PHE A 53 -1.48 -1.40 -14.10
CA PHE A 53 -0.69 -1.65 -15.30
C PHE A 53 0.59 -2.39 -14.88
N THR A 54 0.53 -3.72 -14.93
CA THR A 54 1.66 -4.62 -14.66
C THR A 54 2.37 -5.02 -15.95
N ASP A 55 1.76 -4.73 -17.09
CA ASP A 55 2.24 -5.03 -18.43
C ASP A 55 2.09 -3.78 -19.29
N LEU A 56 3.19 -3.33 -19.90
CA LEU A 56 3.27 -2.15 -20.77
C LEU A 56 3.35 -2.52 -22.26
N ASN A 57 3.06 -3.79 -22.62
CA ASN A 57 3.08 -4.23 -24.02
C ASN A 57 1.89 -3.71 -24.82
#